data_AF-W9NCT8-F1
#
_entry.id   AF-W9NCT8-F1
#
_cell.length_a   1.000
_cell.length_b   1.000
_cell.length_c   1.000
_cell.angle_alpha   90.00
_cell.angle_beta   90.00
_cell.angle_gamma   90.00
#
_symmetry.space_group_name_H-M   'P 1'
#
loop_
_entity.id
_entity.type
_entity.pdbx_description
1 polymer ?
#
loop_
_entity_poly.entity_id
_entity_poly.type
_entity_poly.pdbx_seq_one_letter_code
_entity_poly.pdbx_strand_id
1 'polypeptide(L)'
;MLPSSLFSIYQQYKEDTDSVASWLASTAKACGYPSDLLTPTGIQTKGTGRLKGKARRDAKKQNTYVPTPLHTIPKYVIAVKDFIPLAEFIFASKPLI
;
A
#
# COMPACT_ATOMS: atom_id res chain seq x y z
N MET A 1 7.30 21.79 -23.85
CA MET A 1 7.69 20.45 -23.39
C MET A 1 8.37 20.62 -22.04
N LEU A 2 7.87 19.99 -20.98
CA LEU A 2 8.53 20.07 -19.67
C LEU A 2 9.91 19.38 -19.75
N PRO A 3 10.95 19.91 -19.09
CA PRO A 3 12.26 19.25 -19.00
C PRO A 3 12.14 17.82 -18.43
N SER A 4 12.78 16.85 -19.08
CA SER A 4 12.81 15.43 -18.65
C SER A 4 13.37 15.25 -17.23
N SER A 5 14.26 16.16 -16.81
CA SER A 5 14.83 16.18 -15.46
C SER A 5 13.78 16.42 -14.36
N LEU A 6 12.75 17.23 -14.61
CA LEU A 6 11.67 17.47 -13.63
C LEU A 6 10.82 16.22 -13.40
N PHE A 7 10.60 15.42 -14.45
CA PHE A 7 9.90 14.14 -14.32
C PHE A 7 10.70 13.15 -13.47
N SER A 8 12.02 13.09 -13.66
CA SER A 8 12.90 12.23 -12.85
C SER A 8 12.91 12.63 -11.37
N ILE A 9 12.96 13.93 -11.06
CA ILE A 9 12.98 14.41 -9.67
C ILE A 9 11.65 14.12 -8.98
N TYR A 10 10.52 14.38 -9.64
CA TYR A 10 9.21 14.10 -9.08
C TYR A 10 8.98 12.60 -8.89
N GLN A 11 9.44 11.78 -9.83
CA GLN A 11 9.38 10.33 -9.70
C GLN A 11 10.21 9.85 -8.50
N GLN A 12 11.45 10.33 -8.37
CA GLN A 12 12.31 9.99 -7.24
C GLN A 12 11.66 10.39 -5.91
N TYR A 13 11.07 11.59 -5.82
CA TYR A 13 10.31 12.02 -4.65
C TYR A 13 9.19 11.02 -4.28
N LYS A 14 8.46 10.50 -5.28
CA LYS A 14 7.40 9.50 -5.05
C LYS A 14 7.97 8.18 -4.55
N GLU A 15 9.05 7.70 -5.14
CA GLU A 15 9.72 6.45 -4.75
C GLU A 15 10.31 6.54 -3.33
N ASP A 16 10.94 7.66 -3.00
CA ASP A 16 11.48 7.92 -1.66
C ASP A 16 10.34 7.98 -0.62
N THR A 17 9.23 8.65 -0.95
CA THR A 17 8.05 8.72 -0.06
C THR A 17 7.45 7.34 0.19
N ASP A 18 7.31 6.52 -0.85
CA ASP A 18 6.78 5.16 -0.74
C ASP A 18 7.71 4.27 0.09
N SER A 19 9.03 4.48 0.00
CA SER A 19 10.04 3.77 0.80
C SER A 19 9.94 4.12 2.28
N VAL A 20 9.83 5.42 2.62
CA VAL A 20 9.63 5.87 4.00
C VAL A 20 8.32 5.35 4.59
N ALA A 21 7.23 5.41 3.83
CA ALA A 21 5.94 4.85 4.26
C ALA A 21 6.07 3.34 4.55
N SER A 22 6.70 2.59 3.65
CA SER A 22 6.88 1.15 3.80
C SER A 22 7.72 0.79 5.04
N TRP A 23 8.77 1.57 5.32
CA TRP A 23 9.59 1.40 6.51
C TRP A 23 8.80 1.71 7.79
N LEU A 24 8.07 2.83 7.83
CA LEU A 24 7.25 3.22 8.98
C LEU A 24 6.20 2.15 9.31
N ALA A 25 5.44 1.67 8.33
CA ALA A 25 4.44 0.63 8.57
C ALA A 25 5.07 -0.69 9.02
N SER A 26 6.13 -1.13 8.36
CA SER A 26 6.78 -2.41 8.70
C SER A 26 7.36 -2.38 10.11
N THR A 27 8.00 -1.26 10.47
CA THR A 27 8.63 -1.09 11.78
C THR A 27 7.57 -0.93 12.86
N ALA A 28 6.57 -0.07 12.66
CA ALA A 28 5.47 0.08 13.63
C ALA A 28 4.74 -1.25 13.86
N LYS A 29 4.50 -2.03 12.80
CA LYS A 29 3.94 -3.38 12.92
C LYS A 29 4.82 -4.31 13.76
N ALA A 30 6.13 -4.29 13.55
CA ALA A 30 7.07 -5.06 14.37
C ALA A 30 7.05 -4.61 15.84
N CYS A 31 6.83 -3.32 16.09
CA CYS A 31 6.66 -2.73 17.42
C CYS A 31 5.28 -3.00 18.06
N GLY A 32 4.40 -3.76 17.40
CA GLY A 32 3.08 -4.12 17.91
C GLY A 32 1.93 -3.18 17.51
N TYR A 33 2.16 -2.27 16.55
CA TYR A 33 1.10 -1.43 16.01
C TYR A 33 0.07 -2.28 15.24
N PRO A 34 -1.24 -2.07 15.45
CA PRO A 34 -2.28 -2.87 14.82
C PRO A 34 -2.26 -2.72 13.29
N SER A 35 -2.14 -3.84 12.58
CA SER A 35 -2.06 -3.84 11.11
C SER A 35 -3.34 -3.35 10.44
N ASP A 36 -4.49 -3.42 11.12
CA ASP A 36 -5.79 -2.95 10.60
C ASP A 36 -5.76 -1.43 10.33
N LEU A 37 -5.04 -0.67 11.18
CA LEU A 37 -4.84 0.76 11.02
C LEU A 37 -3.81 1.12 9.94
N LEU A 38 -2.98 0.16 9.52
CA LEU A 38 -1.99 0.31 8.44
C LEU A 38 -2.55 -0.12 7.08
N THR A 39 -3.79 -0.60 7.05
CA THR A 39 -4.51 -0.87 5.80
C THR A 39 -5.22 0.41 5.32
N PRO A 40 -5.25 0.66 4.01
CA PRO A 40 -5.91 1.84 3.49
C PRO A 40 -7.40 1.81 3.82
N THR A 41 -7.86 2.78 4.62
CA THR A 41 -9.29 3.07 4.87
C THR A 41 -10.07 3.47 3.60
N GLY A 42 -9.43 3.41 2.43
CA GLY A 42 -10.01 3.73 1.12
C GLY A 42 -9.97 2.60 0.09
N ILE A 43 -9.28 1.47 0.34
CA ILE A 43 -9.55 0.26 -0.44
C ILE A 43 -10.69 -0.45 0.27
N GLN A 44 -11.91 0.06 0.07
CA GLN A 44 -13.03 -0.85 0.00
C GLN A 44 -12.58 -1.93 -0.97
N THR A 45 -12.30 -3.14 -0.45
CA THR A 45 -12.35 -4.35 -1.26
C THR A 45 -13.60 -4.16 -2.09
N LYS A 46 -13.44 -4.00 -3.41
CA LYS A 46 -14.57 -3.68 -4.29
C LYS A 46 -15.65 -4.68 -3.91
N GLY A 47 -16.69 -4.16 -3.23
CA GLY A 47 -17.75 -5.00 -2.73
C GLY A 47 -18.20 -5.84 -3.89
N THR A 48 -18.51 -7.10 -3.62
CA THR A 48 -19.05 -8.08 -4.57
C THR A 48 -20.44 -7.64 -5.04
N GLY A 49 -20.53 -6.44 -5.61
CA GLY A 49 -21.69 -5.90 -6.26
C GLY A 49 -21.95 -6.76 -7.47
N ARG A 50 -23.13 -7.39 -7.49
CA ARG A 50 -23.61 -8.27 -8.54
C ARG A 50 -23.36 -7.65 -9.92
N LEU A 51 -22.41 -8.21 -10.67
CA LEU A 51 -22.11 -7.80 -12.04
C LEU A 51 -23.39 -7.96 -12.89
N LYS A 52 -23.98 -6.84 -13.30
CA LYS A 52 -25.17 -6.78 -14.15
C LYS A 52 -24.76 -6.43 -15.58
N GLY A 53 -25.34 -7.11 -16.55
CA GLY A 53 -25.13 -6.82 -17.98
C GLY A 53 -23.84 -7.40 -18.56
N LYS A 54 -23.18 -6.66 -19.46
CA LYS A 54 -22.06 -7.15 -20.30
C LYS A 54 -20.89 -7.75 -19.52
N ALA A 55 -20.65 -7.30 -18.29
CA ALA A 55 -19.61 -7.83 -17.41
C ALA A 55 -19.79 -9.34 -17.09
N ARG A 56 -21.02 -9.89 -17.16
CA ARG A 56 -21.26 -11.34 -17.04
C ARG A 56 -20.65 -12.15 -18.19
N ARG A 57 -20.51 -11.57 -19.39
CA ARG A 57 -19.95 -12.26 -20.57
C ARG A 57 -18.42 -12.25 -20.57
N ASP A 58 -17.82 -11.16 -20.09
CA ASP A 58 -16.36 -11.02 -20.08
C ASP A 58 -15.71 -11.86 -18.96
N ALA A 59 -16.40 -12.03 -17.81
CA ALA A 59 -15.95 -12.91 -16.73
C ALA A 59 -15.86 -14.39 -17.14
N LYS A 60 -16.65 -14.84 -18.13
CA LYS A 60 -16.59 -16.23 -18.62
C LYS A 60 -15.36 -16.50 -19.50
N LYS A 61 -14.67 -15.45 -19.98
CA LYS A 61 -13.46 -15.57 -20.84
C LYS A 61 -12.15 -15.50 -20.06
N GLN A 62 -12.16 -15.09 -18.80
CA GLN A 62 -10.96 -14.97 -17.96
C GLN A 62 -10.73 -16.19 -17.06
N ASN A 63 -11.24 -17.36 -17.43
CA ASN A 63 -10.81 -18.59 -16.78
C ASN A 63 -9.51 -19.06 -17.41
N THR A 64 -8.39 -18.71 -16.78
CA THR A 64 -7.14 -19.49 -16.58
C THR A 64 -5.96 -18.52 -16.45
N TYR A 65 -5.96 -17.68 -15.42
CA TYR A 65 -4.70 -17.18 -14.88
C TYR A 65 -4.85 -17.10 -13.37
N VAL A 66 -4.48 -18.20 -12.71
CA VAL A 66 -4.21 -18.19 -11.27
C VAL A 66 -2.83 -17.56 -11.13
N PRO A 67 -2.69 -16.32 -10.60
CA PRO A 67 -1.39 -15.82 -10.26
C PRO A 67 -0.91 -16.68 -9.07
N THR A 68 0.13 -17.46 -9.29
CA THR A 68 0.95 -18.05 -8.25
C THR A 68 1.24 -16.98 -7.19
N PRO A 69 1.12 -17.26 -5.88
CA PRO A 69 1.40 -16.28 -4.84
C PRO A 69 2.92 -16.09 -4.76
N LEU A 70 3.47 -15.29 -5.68
CA LEU A 70 4.80 -14.74 -5.54
C LEU A 70 4.77 -13.89 -4.27
N HIS A 71 5.69 -14.19 -3.33
CA HIS A 71 5.92 -13.49 -2.08
C HIS A 71 5.55 -12.01 -2.21
N THR A 72 4.33 -11.68 -1.80
CA THR A 72 3.77 -10.36 -2.07
C THR A 72 4.32 -9.48 -0.96
N ILE A 73 5.32 -8.66 -1.28
CA ILE A 73 5.78 -7.62 -0.37
C ILE A 73 4.53 -6.84 0.03
N PRO A 74 4.16 -6.79 1.33
CA PRO A 74 2.95 -6.12 1.74
C PRO A 74 3.08 -4.65 1.38
N LYS A 75 2.23 -4.19 0.45
CA LYS A 75 2.18 -2.79 0.06
C LYS A 75 1.40 -2.01 1.12
N TYR A 76 2.11 -1.24 1.92
CA TYR A 76 1.49 -0.37 2.92
C TYR A 76 1.09 0.96 2.27
N VAL A 77 -0.11 1.43 2.58
CA VAL A 77 -0.62 2.73 2.11
C VAL A 77 -0.99 3.53 3.35
N ILE A 78 -0.16 4.52 3.67
CA ILE A 78 -0.25 5.34 4.88
C ILE A 78 -0.58 6.77 4.45
N ALA A 79 -1.49 7.43 5.14
CA ALA A 79 -1.72 8.84 4.88
C ALA A 79 -0.53 9.66 5.41
N VAL A 80 -0.12 10.70 4.69
CA VAL A 80 1.05 11.52 5.08
C VAL A 80 0.91 12.10 6.49
N LYS A 81 -0.33 12.42 6.91
CA LYS A 81 -0.65 12.89 8.27
C LYS A 81 -0.27 11.90 9.38
N ASP A 82 -0.17 10.61 9.07
CA ASP A 82 0.08 9.55 10.04
C ASP A 82 1.59 9.25 10.19
N PHE A 83 2.45 9.88 9.37
CA PHE A 83 3.90 9.63 9.41
C PHE A 83 4.52 10.00 10.75
N ILE A 84 4.20 11.19 11.28
CA ILE A 84 4.73 11.67 12.56
C ILE A 84 4.21 10.81 13.72
N PRO A 85 2.88 10.57 13.86
CA PRO A 85 2.37 9.67 14.88
C PRO A 85 2.98 8.25 14.84
N LEU A 86 3.21 7.71 13.64
CA LEU A 86 3.87 6.40 13.48
C LEU A 86 5.32 6.43 13.95
N ALA A 87 6.07 7.49 13.60
CA ALA A 87 7.44 7.65 14.05
C ALA A 87 7.52 7.81 15.58
N GLU A 88 6.63 8.59 16.18
CA GLU A 88 6.53 8.75 17.64
C GLU A 88 6.20 7.42 18.33
N PHE A 89 5.28 6.63 17.76
CA PHE A 89 4.96 5.30 18.26
C PHE A 89 6.18 4.37 18.22
N ILE A 90 6.91 4.34 17.11
CA ILE A 90 8.13 3.55 16.97
C ILE A 90 9.18 4.01 18.00
N PHE A 91 9.35 5.32 18.19
CA PHE A 91 10.27 5.87 19.17
C PHE A 91 9.92 5.49 20.61
N ALA A 92 8.62 5.52 20.96
CA ALA A 92 8.13 5.15 22.28
C ALA A 92 8.17 3.63 22.52
N SER A 93 8.12 2.83 21.46
CA SER A 93 8.23 1.38 21.55
C SER A 93 9.66 0.95 21.90
N LYS A 94 9.80 -0.01 22.82
CA LYS A 94 11.12 -0.59 23.12
C LYS A 94 11.65 -1.30 21.86
N PRO A 95 12.92 -1.09 21.47
CA PRO A 95 13.47 -1.80 20.34
C PRO A 95 13.52 -3.29 20.67
N LEU A 96 12.93 -4.11 19.79
CA LEU A 96 13.15 -5.56 19.78
C LEU A 96 14.58 -5.78 19.26
N ILE A 97 15.57 -5.65 20.14
CA ILE A 97 16.97 -6.04 19.91
C ILE A 97 17.08 -7.55 20.11
#